data_AF-A0A4W3I1Q0-F1
#
_entry.id   AF-A0A4W3I1Q0-F1
#
_cell.length_a   1.000
_cell.length_b   1.000
_cell.length_c   1.000
_cell.angle_alpha   90.00
_cell.angle_beta   90.00
_cell.angle_gamma   90.00
#
_symmetry.space_group_name_H-M   'P 1'
#
loop_
_entity.id
_entity.type
_entity.pdbx_description
1 polymer ?
#
loop_
_entity_poly.entity_id
_entity_poly.type
_entity_poly.pdbx_seq_one_letter_code
_entity_poly.pdbx_strand_id
1 'polypeptide(L)'
;MDLGDFRCRECKMNFRSPVLLEKHRDKFCIGGYVEDSCMLNQRLRECLPKDSVDGNNTWSVSEPRKSETPDHMMLHIQDQRRKRERLRQHDRDKPPDNNSFNEREQNLLRGHQSEIRLSDNQALRKLTDEDEISPRINRDSEHRERLREIAVAHGQHLADIQARNQNLELQREEIRRRLQEFSCREYFTGHVEQMLLELKAQEQKNRLALDELREQIELLQMESIKRPSSVSTVASPAPQKSEEKIQFTFLPFASRGNLAAEISALRIVYLQSGGRDPGILAQFNALQAEAQLLKTSTRPIKEKRKRQDPTHRLLDAELLTVELENQHLEDEILKLQREKRKVDDGMEMQEMQWEHVRQLAVLKGEIKMLRNQSNRVRMSGGINSPPPMLPLPPPPPPPPPHMVRAAHL
;
A
#
# COMPACT_ATOMS: atom_id res chain seq x y z
N MET A 1 -4.26 -45.76 6.94
CA MET A 1 -3.69 -45.49 5.61
C MET A 1 -2.82 -44.27 5.77
N ASP A 2 -1.50 -44.44 5.77
CA ASP A 2 -0.54 -43.33 5.81
C ASP A 2 -0.72 -42.48 4.55
N LEU A 3 -1.26 -41.28 4.72
CA LEU A 3 -1.31 -40.27 3.66
C LEU A 3 0.10 -39.70 3.53
N GLY A 4 0.92 -40.38 2.73
CA GLY A 4 2.31 -40.00 2.49
C GLY A 4 2.40 -38.55 1.99
N ASP A 5 3.16 -37.72 2.71
CA ASP A 5 3.49 -36.36 2.30
C ASP A 5 4.26 -36.40 0.97
N PHE A 6 3.66 -35.88 -0.10
CA PHE A 6 4.27 -35.83 -1.41
C PHE A 6 5.28 -34.68 -1.45
N ARG A 7 6.58 -35.01 -1.46
CA ARG A 7 7.67 -34.03 -1.43
C ARG A 7 8.16 -33.65 -2.82
N CYS A 8 8.30 -32.36 -3.09
CA CYS A 8 9.01 -31.85 -4.26
C CYS A 8 10.52 -32.07 -4.07
N ARG A 9 11.20 -32.75 -5.00
CA ARG A 9 12.65 -33.04 -4.89
C ARG A 9 13.51 -31.81 -5.14
N GLU A 10 12.98 -30.83 -5.87
CA GLU A 10 13.65 -29.60 -6.27
C GLU A 10 13.63 -28.55 -5.16
N CYS A 11 12.45 -28.16 -4.67
CA CYS A 11 12.32 -27.14 -3.62
C CYS A 11 12.11 -27.70 -2.20
N LYS A 12 12.05 -29.04 -2.04
CA LYS A 12 11.84 -29.75 -0.77
C LYS A 12 10.52 -29.47 -0.03
N MET A 13 9.54 -28.82 -0.66
CA MET A 13 8.21 -28.57 -0.10
C MET A 13 7.35 -29.85 -0.08
N ASN A 14 6.53 -30.02 0.96
CA ASN A 14 5.64 -31.17 1.15
C ASN A 14 4.19 -30.80 0.79
N PHE A 15 3.48 -31.72 0.14
CA PHE A 15 2.11 -31.54 -0.32
C PHE A 15 1.23 -32.69 0.14
N ARG A 16 -0.01 -32.36 0.52
CA ARG A 16 -1.02 -33.34 0.99
C ARG A 16 -1.68 -34.13 -0.13
N SER A 17 -1.36 -33.82 -1.39
CA SER A 17 -1.93 -34.45 -2.57
C SER A 17 -0.93 -34.42 -3.73
N PRO A 18 -0.88 -35.48 -4.56
CA PRO A 18 0.01 -35.53 -5.72
C PRO A 18 -0.36 -34.45 -6.75
N VAL A 19 -1.64 -34.09 -6.86
CA VAL A 19 -2.13 -33.04 -7.79
C VAL A 19 -1.58 -31.66 -7.41
N LEU A 20 -1.44 -31.39 -6.11
CA LEU A 20 -0.87 -30.13 -5.63
C LEU A 20 0.64 -30.08 -5.88
N LEU A 21 1.34 -31.20 -5.70
CA LEU A 21 2.76 -31.31 -6.03
C LEU A 21 2.99 -31.10 -7.54
N GLU A 22 2.13 -31.65 -8.39
CA GLU A 22 2.21 -31.49 -9.85
C GLU A 22 1.98 -30.04 -10.27
N LYS A 23 0.90 -29.39 -9.79
CA LYS A 23 0.67 -27.95 -10.03
C LYS A 23 1.81 -27.08 -9.53
N HIS A 24 2.39 -27.47 -8.39
CA HIS A 24 3.56 -26.79 -7.86
C HIS A 24 4.76 -26.93 -8.79
N ARG A 25 5.09 -28.13 -9.27
CA ARG A 25 6.16 -28.35 -10.26
C ARG A 25 5.95 -27.54 -11.55
N ASP A 26 4.72 -27.47 -12.02
CA ASP A 26 4.42 -26.79 -13.29
C ASP A 26 4.51 -25.27 -13.21
N LYS A 27 4.06 -24.69 -12.09
CA LYS A 27 3.79 -23.24 -12.00
C LYS A 27 4.57 -22.51 -10.92
N PHE A 28 5.04 -23.20 -9.88
CA PHE A 28 5.50 -22.57 -8.65
C PHE A 28 6.81 -23.13 -8.09
N CYS A 29 7.40 -24.15 -8.72
CA CYS A 29 8.64 -24.74 -8.26
C CYS A 29 9.81 -23.89 -8.73
N ILE A 30 10.53 -23.32 -7.77
CA ILE A 30 11.69 -22.44 -7.99
C ILE A 30 13.01 -23.24 -7.82
N GLY A 31 12.93 -24.56 -7.60
CA GLY A 31 14.04 -25.39 -7.12
C GLY A 31 14.84 -26.14 -8.20
N GLY A 32 14.63 -25.88 -9.48
CA GLY A 32 15.41 -26.48 -10.57
C GLY A 32 16.41 -25.47 -11.12
N TYR A 33 17.71 -25.77 -10.98
CA TYR A 33 18.87 -25.18 -11.65
C TYR A 33 18.64 -23.85 -12.41
N VAL A 34 19.11 -22.76 -11.79
CA VAL A 34 19.20 -21.42 -12.36
C VAL A 34 20.28 -21.41 -13.43
N GLU A 35 19.94 -21.78 -14.67
CA GLU A 35 20.82 -21.47 -15.81
C GLU A 35 20.09 -20.91 -17.04
N ASP A 36 18.78 -21.12 -17.19
CA ASP A 36 18.04 -20.55 -18.34
C ASP A 36 16.96 -19.55 -17.92
N SER A 37 17.40 -18.31 -17.64
CA SER A 37 16.52 -17.13 -17.47
C SER A 37 15.63 -16.83 -18.69
N CYS A 38 15.83 -17.52 -19.80
CA CYS A 38 15.06 -17.41 -21.04
C CYS A 38 13.69 -18.12 -20.95
N MET A 39 13.61 -19.26 -20.25
CA MET A 39 12.41 -20.12 -20.26
C MET A 39 11.28 -19.61 -19.35
N LEU A 40 11.62 -18.87 -18.28
CA LEU A 40 10.64 -18.23 -17.40
C LEU A 40 9.88 -17.10 -18.12
N ASN A 41 10.56 -16.36 -18.99
CA ASN A 41 9.94 -15.30 -19.80
C ASN A 41 9.03 -15.86 -20.89
N GLN A 42 9.28 -17.08 -21.37
CA GLN A 42 8.47 -17.72 -22.40
C GLN A 42 7.12 -18.21 -21.84
N ARG A 43 7.09 -18.78 -20.62
CA ARG A 43 5.84 -19.20 -19.96
C ARG A 43 4.94 -18.03 -19.53
N LEU A 44 5.52 -16.90 -19.14
CA LEU A 44 4.74 -15.69 -18.82
C LEU A 44 4.03 -15.14 -20.07
N ARG A 45 4.59 -15.38 -21.25
CA ARG A 45 4.04 -14.95 -22.55
C ARG A 45 2.93 -15.87 -23.07
N GLU A 46 2.91 -17.14 -22.65
CA GLU A 46 1.95 -18.15 -23.13
C GLU A 46 0.64 -18.21 -22.32
N CYS A 47 0.53 -17.51 -21.19
CA CYS A 47 -0.67 -17.50 -20.34
C CYS A 47 -1.68 -16.39 -20.67
N LEU A 48 -1.53 -15.68 -21.81
CA LEU A 48 -2.53 -14.74 -22.30
C LEU A 48 -3.58 -15.50 -23.15
N PRO A 49 -4.89 -15.24 -22.97
CA PRO A 49 -5.93 -15.90 -23.76
C PRO A 49 -5.73 -15.64 -25.25
N LYS A 50 -5.62 -16.71 -26.04
CA LYS A 50 -5.82 -16.68 -27.49
C LYS A 50 -7.31 -16.72 -27.75
N ASP A 51 -7.93 -15.55 -27.85
CA ASP A 51 -9.16 -15.39 -28.61
C ASP A 51 -8.91 -14.37 -29.73
N SER A 52 -9.33 -14.78 -30.92
CA SER A 52 -8.91 -14.31 -32.23
C SER A 52 -9.20 -12.82 -32.50
N VAL A 53 -8.21 -12.14 -33.04
CA VAL A 53 -8.36 -10.86 -33.74
C VAL A 53 -8.35 -11.15 -35.25
N ASP A 54 -9.43 -10.82 -35.94
CA ASP A 54 -9.31 -10.11 -37.21
C ASP A 54 -9.46 -8.62 -36.89
N GLY A 55 -8.46 -7.82 -37.24
CA GLY A 55 -8.53 -6.36 -37.07
C GLY A 55 -7.30 -5.74 -36.43
N ASN A 56 -6.26 -5.60 -37.26
CA ASN A 56 -5.18 -4.61 -37.20
C ASN A 56 -5.27 -3.55 -36.08
N ASN A 57 -4.34 -3.60 -35.12
CA ASN A 57 -3.81 -2.39 -34.52
C ASN A 57 -2.35 -2.61 -34.07
N THR A 58 -1.44 -2.07 -34.89
CA THR A 58 0.01 -2.04 -34.63
C THR A 58 0.30 -1.07 -33.48
N TRP A 59 0.24 -1.56 -32.24
CA TRP A 59 0.81 -0.87 -31.09
C TRP A 59 2.28 -1.24 -30.99
N SER A 60 3.14 -0.25 -31.23
CA SER A 60 4.58 -0.36 -31.06
C SER A 60 4.93 -0.83 -29.65
N VAL A 61 5.56 -2.00 -29.58
CA VAL A 61 6.11 -2.61 -28.37
C VAL A 61 7.13 -1.65 -27.76
N SER A 62 6.76 -1.03 -26.64
CA SER A 62 7.76 -0.44 -25.75
C SER A 62 8.48 -1.58 -25.04
N GLU A 63 9.80 -1.61 -25.15
CA GLU A 63 10.67 -2.57 -24.48
C GLU A 63 10.39 -2.63 -22.96
N PRO A 64 10.64 -3.78 -22.30
CA PRO A 64 10.58 -3.86 -20.85
C PRO A 64 11.63 -2.91 -20.27
N ARG A 65 11.20 -1.93 -19.49
CA ARG A 65 12.09 -0.99 -18.79
C ARG A 65 13.08 -1.78 -17.95
N LYS A 66 14.33 -1.85 -18.42
CA LYS A 66 15.48 -2.28 -17.64
C LYS A 66 15.57 -1.32 -16.45
N SER A 67 15.69 -1.85 -15.24
CA SER A 67 15.96 -1.05 -14.05
C SER A 67 17.23 -0.24 -14.26
N GLU A 68 17.08 1.05 -14.51
CA GLU A 68 18.18 1.99 -14.62
C GLU A 68 18.94 1.97 -13.29
N THR A 69 20.22 1.63 -13.36
CA THR A 69 21.11 1.63 -12.20
C THR A 69 21.10 3.01 -11.53
N PRO A 70 21.25 3.08 -10.19
CA PRO A 70 21.22 4.35 -9.45
C PRO A 70 22.13 5.44 -10.03
N ASP A 71 23.27 5.05 -10.60
CA ASP A 71 24.21 5.95 -11.26
C ASP A 71 23.64 6.62 -12.53
N HIS A 72 22.82 5.90 -13.31
CA HIS A 72 22.17 6.45 -14.51
C HIS A 72 21.13 7.51 -14.14
N MET A 73 20.35 7.26 -13.09
CA MET A 73 19.39 8.24 -12.57
C MET A 73 20.10 9.48 -12.00
N MET A 74 21.23 9.31 -11.30
CA MET A 74 22.01 10.44 -10.80
C MET A 74 22.59 11.29 -11.94
N LEU A 75 23.11 10.67 -13.00
CA LEU A 75 23.59 11.39 -14.19
C LEU A 75 22.44 12.16 -14.88
N HIS A 76 21.25 11.56 -14.99
CA HIS A 76 20.11 12.23 -15.58
C HIS A 76 19.63 13.43 -14.75
N ILE A 77 19.63 13.30 -13.42
CA ILE A 77 19.30 14.41 -12.50
C ILE A 77 20.34 15.53 -12.61
N GLN A 78 21.62 15.19 -12.71
CA GLN A 78 22.69 16.17 -12.82
C GLN A 78 22.63 16.92 -14.16
N ASP A 79 22.28 16.23 -15.25
CA ASP A 79 22.11 16.83 -16.57
C ASP A 79 20.88 17.74 -16.64
N GLN A 80 19.76 17.34 -16.02
CA GLN A 80 18.58 18.21 -15.87
C GLN A 80 18.88 19.48 -15.06
N ARG A 81 19.70 19.38 -14.01
CA ARG A 81 20.15 20.56 -13.24
C ARG A 81 20.99 21.49 -14.10
N ARG A 82 21.97 20.97 -14.85
CA ARG A 82 22.78 21.77 -15.78
C ARG A 82 21.94 22.44 -16.87
N LYS A 83 20.93 21.75 -17.40
CA LYS A 83 20.02 22.32 -18.42
C LYS A 83 19.17 23.46 -17.87
N ARG A 84 18.69 23.34 -16.62
CA ARG A 84 17.97 24.41 -15.92
C ARG A 84 18.86 25.62 -15.63
N GLU A 85 20.11 25.40 -15.28
CA GLU A 85 21.08 26.48 -15.03
C GLU A 85 21.39 27.26 -16.31
N ARG A 86 21.50 26.57 -17.46
CA ARG A 86 21.65 27.22 -18.78
C ARG A 86 20.43 28.06 -19.18
N LEU A 87 19.21 27.59 -18.88
CA LEU A 87 18.00 28.40 -19.11
C LEU A 87 17.99 29.66 -18.25
N ARG A 88 18.43 29.55 -16.99
CA ARG A 88 18.52 30.71 -16.06
C ARG A 88 19.59 31.72 -16.48
N GLN A 89 20.69 31.26 -17.07
CA GLN A 89 21.70 32.15 -17.67
C GLN A 89 21.16 32.82 -18.95
N HIS A 90 20.46 32.08 -19.80
CA HIS A 90 19.82 32.64 -21.01
C HIS A 90 18.77 33.73 -20.70
N ASP A 91 18.04 33.62 -19.59
CA ASP A 91 17.13 34.68 -19.14
C ASP A 91 17.83 35.88 -18.48
N ARG A 92 19.09 35.72 -18.04
CA ARG A 92 19.90 36.83 -17.51
C ARG A 92 20.67 37.60 -18.59
N ASP A 93 21.00 36.96 -19.71
CA ASP A 93 21.76 37.57 -20.81
C ASP A 93 20.88 38.20 -21.90
N LYS A 94 19.54 38.18 -21.75
CA LYS A 94 18.63 38.94 -22.62
C LYS A 94 18.65 40.43 -22.24
N PRO A 95 19.03 41.35 -23.14
CA PRO A 95 18.87 42.77 -22.89
C PRO A 95 17.37 43.13 -22.79
N PRO A 96 16.99 44.14 -22.00
CA PRO A 96 15.60 44.53 -21.87
C PRO A 96 15.12 45.12 -23.20
N ASP A 97 14.22 44.43 -23.86
CA ASP A 97 13.55 44.88 -25.08
C ASP A 97 12.51 45.95 -24.71
N ASN A 98 13.03 47.15 -24.43
CA ASN A 98 12.27 48.31 -24.02
C ASN A 98 11.86 49.09 -25.29
N ASN A 99 10.93 48.57 -26.10
CA ASN A 99 10.18 49.42 -27.05
C ASN A 99 8.94 48.83 -27.76
N SER A 100 8.47 47.59 -27.49
CA SER A 100 7.27 47.09 -28.20
C SER A 100 5.93 47.28 -27.46
N PHE A 101 5.94 47.54 -26.15
CA PHE A 101 4.70 47.58 -25.35
C PHE A 101 4.12 48.99 -25.08
N ASN A 102 4.92 50.06 -25.18
CA ASN A 102 4.46 51.39 -24.75
C ASN A 102 3.55 52.13 -25.76
N GLU A 103 3.62 51.82 -27.05
CA GLU A 103 2.89 52.58 -28.09
C GLU A 103 1.42 52.16 -28.19
N ARG A 104 1.10 50.89 -27.88
CA ARG A 104 -0.27 50.36 -27.92
C ARG A 104 -1.08 50.78 -26.68
N GLU A 105 -0.45 50.85 -25.51
CA GLU A 105 -1.09 51.32 -24.28
C GLU A 105 -1.26 52.85 -24.25
N GLN A 106 -0.31 53.63 -24.79
CA GLN A 106 -0.47 55.09 -24.90
C GLN A 106 -1.58 55.52 -25.87
N ASN A 107 -1.84 54.75 -26.93
CA ASN A 107 -2.96 55.01 -27.84
C ASN A 107 -4.32 54.64 -27.22
N LEU A 108 -4.37 53.65 -26.33
CA LEU A 108 -5.58 53.30 -25.58
C LEU A 108 -5.92 54.33 -24.49
N LEU A 109 -4.93 54.97 -23.87
CA LEU A 109 -5.15 56.01 -22.86
C LEU A 109 -5.48 57.39 -23.43
N ARG A 110 -5.07 57.69 -24.66
CA ARG A 110 -5.40 58.96 -25.35
C ARG A 110 -6.85 58.99 -25.88
N GLY A 111 -7.43 57.83 -26.20
CA GLY A 111 -8.84 57.73 -26.64
C GLY A 111 -9.87 57.92 -25.53
N HIS A 112 -9.51 57.62 -24.27
CA HIS A 112 -10.46 57.62 -23.15
C HIS A 112 -10.51 58.94 -22.34
N GLN A 113 -9.71 59.96 -22.70
CA GLN A 113 -9.72 61.25 -21.98
C GLN A 113 -10.56 62.35 -22.65
N SER A 114 -11.09 62.12 -23.86
CA SER A 114 -11.82 63.16 -24.61
C SER A 114 -13.35 63.05 -24.56
N GLU A 115 -13.92 61.99 -23.98
CA GLU A 115 -15.39 61.80 -23.95
C GLU A 115 -16.01 61.79 -22.54
N ILE A 116 -15.22 61.94 -21.48
CA ILE A 116 -15.73 62.03 -20.10
C ILE A 116 -15.76 63.48 -19.64
N ARG A 117 -16.49 64.35 -20.34
CA ARG A 117 -17.09 65.57 -19.77
C ARG A 117 -18.36 65.96 -20.52
N LEU A 118 -19.48 65.79 -19.82
CA LEU A 118 -20.80 66.42 -19.97
C LEU A 118 -21.87 65.62 -20.77
N SER A 119 -23.03 65.43 -20.12
CA SER A 119 -24.31 64.88 -20.62
C SER A 119 -24.29 63.38 -20.96
N ASP A 120 -25.06 62.46 -20.38
CA ASP A 120 -26.40 62.53 -19.77
C ASP A 120 -26.58 61.37 -18.77
N ASN A 121 -26.77 61.66 -17.48
CA ASN A 121 -27.05 60.66 -16.44
C ASN A 121 -28.55 60.39 -16.24
N GLN A 122 -29.38 60.56 -17.27
CA GLN A 122 -30.84 60.39 -17.16
C GLN A 122 -31.43 59.25 -18.00
N ALA A 123 -30.66 58.59 -18.87
CA ALA A 123 -31.18 57.56 -19.77
C ALA A 123 -30.96 56.10 -19.31
N LEU A 124 -30.10 55.82 -18.33
CA LEU A 124 -29.73 54.43 -17.97
C LEU A 124 -30.53 53.80 -16.80
N ARG A 125 -31.53 54.49 -16.23
CA ARG A 125 -32.40 53.93 -15.19
C ARG A 125 -33.75 53.37 -15.70
N LYS A 126 -33.91 53.21 -17.02
CA LYS A 126 -35.14 52.67 -17.64
C LYS A 126 -34.96 51.37 -18.41
N LEU A 127 -33.88 50.62 -18.14
CA LEU A 127 -33.72 49.24 -18.60
C LEU A 127 -33.29 48.37 -17.40
N THR A 128 -34.08 48.46 -16.33
CA THR A 128 -34.08 47.49 -15.24
C THR A 128 -35.29 46.61 -15.47
N ASP A 129 -35.28 45.88 -16.59
CA ASP A 129 -36.14 44.74 -16.88
C ASP A 129 -35.54 44.08 -18.12
N GLU A 130 -35.61 42.74 -18.14
CA GLU A 130 -35.08 41.81 -19.14
C GLU A 130 -33.62 41.35 -18.95
N ASP A 131 -33.54 40.21 -18.26
CA ASP A 131 -32.50 39.19 -18.28
C ASP A 131 -31.86 39.00 -19.66
N GLU A 132 -30.64 39.49 -19.90
CA GLU A 132 -29.66 38.82 -20.77
C GLU A 132 -28.24 39.18 -20.33
N ILE A 133 -27.75 38.50 -19.28
CA ILE A 133 -26.32 38.45 -18.99
C ILE A 133 -25.66 37.80 -20.22
N SER A 134 -24.93 38.60 -21.00
CA SER A 134 -24.24 38.14 -22.22
C SER A 134 -23.51 36.81 -21.96
N PRO A 135 -23.80 35.74 -22.74
CA PRO A 135 -23.26 34.39 -22.49
C PRO A 135 -21.72 34.31 -22.45
N ARG A 136 -21.02 35.32 -23.00
CA ARG A 136 -19.56 35.43 -22.97
C ARG A 136 -19.02 35.84 -21.60
N ILE A 137 -19.67 36.77 -20.90
CA ILE A 137 -19.24 37.25 -19.58
C ILE A 137 -19.39 36.12 -18.54
N ASN A 138 -20.44 35.31 -18.68
CA ASN A 138 -20.65 34.14 -17.82
C ASN A 138 -19.56 33.07 -18.03
N ARG A 139 -19.24 32.73 -19.29
CA ARG A 139 -18.17 31.75 -19.61
C ARG A 139 -16.79 32.18 -19.10
N ASP A 140 -16.46 33.46 -19.20
CA ASP A 140 -15.20 33.98 -18.69
C ASP A 140 -15.18 34.00 -17.15
N SER A 141 -16.32 34.23 -16.51
CA SER A 141 -16.47 34.13 -15.05
C SER A 141 -16.29 32.69 -14.57
N GLU A 142 -16.98 31.73 -15.20
CA GLU A 142 -16.86 30.30 -14.92
C GLU A 142 -15.42 29.81 -15.15
N HIS A 143 -14.77 30.23 -16.23
CA HIS A 143 -13.39 29.84 -16.49
C HIS A 143 -12.43 30.35 -15.40
N ARG A 144 -12.60 31.60 -14.96
CA ARG A 144 -11.83 32.16 -13.84
C ARG A 144 -12.15 31.46 -12.51
N GLU A 145 -13.37 31.02 -12.31
CA GLU A 145 -13.77 30.24 -11.13
C GLU A 145 -13.14 28.85 -11.14
N ARG A 146 -13.20 28.13 -12.26
CA ARG A 146 -12.51 26.83 -12.43
C ARG A 146 -10.99 26.94 -12.22
N LEU A 147 -10.36 28.00 -12.73
CA LEU A 147 -8.93 28.24 -12.48
C LEU A 147 -8.64 28.48 -10.98
N ARG A 148 -9.53 29.17 -10.27
CA ARG A 148 -9.42 29.36 -8.82
C ARG A 148 -9.62 28.04 -8.08
N GLU A 149 -10.60 27.25 -8.45
CA GLU A 149 -10.84 25.91 -7.87
C GLU A 149 -9.63 25.00 -8.04
N ILE A 150 -9.05 24.95 -9.25
CA ILE A 150 -7.83 24.17 -9.52
C ILE A 150 -6.66 24.68 -8.67
N ALA A 151 -6.48 25.99 -8.54
CA ALA A 151 -5.42 26.56 -7.72
C ALA A 151 -5.60 26.22 -6.23
N VAL A 152 -6.83 26.25 -5.72
CA VAL A 152 -7.17 25.87 -4.35
C VAL A 152 -6.93 24.38 -4.12
N ALA A 153 -7.44 23.52 -5.00
CA ALA A 153 -7.25 22.08 -4.93
C ALA A 153 -5.77 21.69 -5.01
N HIS A 154 -5.00 22.34 -5.88
CA HIS A 154 -3.56 22.16 -5.96
C HIS A 154 -2.84 22.63 -4.68
N GLY A 155 -3.26 23.76 -4.11
CA GLY A 155 -2.76 24.25 -2.82
C GLY A 155 -3.01 23.26 -1.68
N GLN A 156 -4.23 22.70 -1.60
CA GLN A 156 -4.59 21.67 -0.63
C GLN A 156 -3.76 20.40 -0.83
N HIS A 157 -3.61 19.94 -2.08
CA HIS A 157 -2.80 18.76 -2.39
C HIS A 157 -1.33 18.93 -2.00
N LEU A 158 -0.75 20.11 -2.23
CA LEU A 158 0.60 20.42 -1.79
C LEU A 158 0.71 20.45 -0.27
N ALA A 159 -0.28 21.00 0.43
CA ALA A 159 -0.32 20.99 1.90
C ALA A 159 -0.39 19.55 2.45
N ASP A 160 -1.20 18.68 1.84
CA ASP A 160 -1.30 17.26 2.21
C ASP A 160 0.02 16.50 1.97
N ILE A 161 0.69 16.78 0.85
CA ILE A 161 2.02 16.22 0.58
C ILE A 161 3.03 16.73 1.62
N GLN A 162 3.00 18.01 1.96
CA GLN A 162 3.89 18.58 2.96
C GLN A 162 3.64 17.98 4.35
N ALA A 163 2.38 17.83 4.76
CA ALA A 163 2.02 17.20 6.04
C ALA A 163 2.48 15.73 6.09
N ARG A 164 2.27 14.97 5.01
CA ARG A 164 2.77 13.59 4.91
C ARG A 164 4.29 13.52 4.96
N ASN A 165 4.99 14.41 4.27
CA ASN A 165 6.46 14.48 4.32
C ASN A 165 6.98 14.83 5.72
N GLN A 166 6.33 15.75 6.44
CA GLN A 166 6.67 16.06 7.83
C GLN A 166 6.48 14.83 8.74
N ASN A 167 5.38 14.10 8.59
CA ASN A 167 5.16 12.86 9.34
C ASN A 167 6.24 11.81 9.05
N LEU A 168 6.61 11.64 7.77
CA LEU A 168 7.68 10.72 7.38
C LEU A 168 9.05 11.13 7.95
N GLU A 169 9.37 12.42 8.01
CA GLU A 169 10.62 12.85 8.63
C GLU A 169 10.60 12.63 10.15
N LEU A 170 9.46 12.85 10.82
CA LEU A 170 9.30 12.50 12.24
C LEU A 170 9.48 10.99 12.47
N GLN A 171 8.89 10.15 11.61
CA GLN A 171 9.08 8.70 11.68
C GLN A 171 10.56 8.31 11.45
N ARG A 172 11.23 8.96 10.51
CA ARG A 172 12.65 8.74 10.24
C ARG A 172 13.52 9.13 11.42
N GLU A 173 13.23 10.26 12.07
CA GLU A 173 13.90 10.68 13.30
C GLU A 173 13.65 9.71 14.46
N GLU A 174 12.42 9.22 14.62
CA GLU A 174 12.08 8.21 15.63
C GLU A 174 12.83 6.89 15.39
N ILE A 175 12.91 6.42 14.14
CA ILE A 175 13.69 5.23 13.78
C ILE A 175 15.17 5.45 14.11
N ARG A 176 15.74 6.61 13.75
CA ARG A 176 17.13 6.94 14.10
C ARG A 176 17.36 6.91 15.60
N ARG A 177 16.44 7.51 16.39
CA ARG A 177 16.51 7.51 17.85
C ARG A 177 16.50 6.10 18.42
N ARG A 178 15.57 5.25 17.96
CA ARG A 178 15.52 3.84 18.38
C ARG A 178 16.79 3.09 18.03
N LEU A 179 17.31 3.27 16.82
CA LEU A 179 18.58 2.65 16.41
C LEU A 179 19.74 3.09 17.29
N GLN A 180 19.81 4.37 17.66
CA GLN A 180 20.82 4.87 18.58
C GLN A 180 20.68 4.26 19.99
N GLU A 181 19.45 4.13 20.50
CA GLU A 181 19.16 3.45 21.76
C GLU A 181 19.59 1.96 21.72
N PHE A 182 19.34 1.28 20.60
CA PHE A 182 19.80 -0.09 20.38
C PHE A 182 21.33 -0.19 20.36
N SER A 183 22.03 0.71 19.64
CA SER A 183 23.49 0.73 19.63
C SER A 183 24.06 0.98 21.04
N CYS A 184 23.49 1.91 21.82
CA CYS A 184 23.88 2.11 23.22
C CYS A 184 23.71 0.85 24.08
N ARG A 185 22.63 0.08 23.86
CA ARG A 185 22.40 -1.19 24.56
C ARG A 185 23.40 -2.27 24.14
N GLU A 186 23.77 -2.33 22.86
CA GLU A 186 24.80 -3.26 22.36
C GLU A 186 26.18 -2.99 22.97
N TYR A 187 26.56 -1.72 23.17
CA TYR A 187 27.78 -1.38 23.90
C TYR A 187 27.74 -1.83 25.36
N PHE A 188 26.59 -1.70 26.02
CA PHE A 188 26.41 -2.19 27.39
C PHE A 188 26.47 -3.72 27.47
N THR A 189 25.82 -4.44 26.54
CA THR A 189 25.90 -5.91 26.51
C THR A 189 27.32 -6.39 26.24
N GLY A 190 28.06 -5.76 25.32
CA GLY A 190 29.45 -6.08 25.07
C GLY A 190 30.35 -5.85 26.28
N HIS A 191 30.13 -4.77 27.04
CA HIS A 191 30.87 -4.53 28.29
C HIS A 191 30.58 -5.58 29.37
N VAL A 192 29.31 -6.00 29.51
CA VAL A 192 28.93 -7.08 30.44
C VAL A 192 29.53 -8.42 30.01
N GLU A 193 29.49 -8.75 28.71
CA GLU A 193 30.13 -9.96 28.18
C GLU A 193 31.64 -9.96 28.45
N GLN A 194 32.32 -8.83 28.27
CA GLN A 194 33.73 -8.68 28.61
C GLN A 194 34.00 -8.90 30.11
N MET A 195 33.18 -8.33 30.99
CA MET A 195 33.29 -8.51 32.44
C MET A 195 33.06 -9.97 32.85
N LEU A 196 32.12 -10.67 32.21
CA LEU A 196 31.87 -12.09 32.45
C LEU A 196 33.05 -12.96 32.02
N LEU A 197 33.69 -12.63 30.88
CA LEU A 197 34.91 -13.33 30.44
C LEU A 197 36.07 -13.12 31.42
N GLU A 198 36.25 -11.90 31.93
CA GLU A 198 37.27 -11.59 32.93
C GLU A 198 37.01 -12.31 34.25
N LEU A 199 35.77 -12.31 34.74
CA LEU A 199 35.37 -13.05 35.93
C LEU A 199 35.61 -14.55 35.78
N LYS A 200 35.30 -15.14 34.62
CA LYS A 200 35.55 -16.55 34.34
C LYS A 200 37.04 -16.88 34.31
N ALA A 201 37.86 -16.01 33.74
CA ALA A 201 39.31 -16.15 33.77
C ALA A 201 39.84 -16.06 35.22
N GLN A 202 39.27 -15.18 36.03
CA GLN A 202 39.63 -15.05 37.44
C GLN A 202 39.18 -16.27 38.27
N GLU A 203 38.00 -16.81 38.00
CA GLU A 203 37.50 -18.05 38.61
C GLU A 203 38.45 -19.22 38.29
N GLN A 204 38.89 -19.33 37.04
CA GLN A 204 39.85 -20.37 36.64
C GLN A 204 41.19 -20.22 37.37
N LYS A 205 41.72 -19.00 37.50
CA LYS A 205 42.94 -18.73 38.29
C LYS A 205 42.76 -19.10 39.76
N ASN A 206 41.64 -18.70 40.36
CA ASN A 206 41.33 -19.03 41.75
C ASN A 206 41.24 -20.54 41.94
N ARG A 207 40.64 -21.26 40.98
CA ARG A 207 40.53 -22.71 41.02
C ARG A 207 41.90 -23.39 40.97
N LEU A 208 42.78 -22.95 40.06
CA LEU A 208 44.16 -23.45 40.01
C LEU A 208 44.92 -23.18 41.31
N ALA A 209 44.78 -21.99 41.89
CA ALA A 209 45.41 -21.65 43.16
C ALA A 209 44.88 -22.52 44.31
N LEU A 210 43.57 -22.81 44.34
CA LEU A 210 42.96 -23.71 45.32
C LEU A 210 43.43 -25.16 45.14
N ASP A 211 43.58 -25.63 43.90
CA ASP A 211 44.09 -26.96 43.60
C ASP A 211 45.57 -27.08 44.03
N GLU A 212 46.40 -26.06 43.79
CA GLU A 212 47.79 -26.02 44.26
C GLU A 212 47.87 -26.00 45.80
N LEU A 213 47.05 -25.18 46.47
CA LEU A 213 46.98 -25.18 47.93
C LEU A 213 46.55 -26.53 48.48
N ARG A 214 45.62 -27.22 47.80
CA ARG A 214 45.19 -28.56 48.17
C ARG A 214 46.33 -29.56 48.05
N GLU A 215 47.09 -29.54 46.95
CA GLU A 215 48.27 -30.39 46.78
C GLU A 215 49.32 -30.13 47.87
N GLN A 216 49.59 -28.85 48.20
CA GLN A 216 50.49 -28.48 49.29
C GLN A 216 50.03 -29.03 50.65
N ILE A 217 48.73 -28.98 50.94
CA ILE A 217 48.16 -29.56 52.16
C ILE A 217 48.29 -31.09 52.16
N GLU A 218 48.02 -31.76 51.05
CA GLU A 218 48.16 -33.22 50.93
C GLU A 218 49.62 -33.65 51.16
N LEU A 219 50.60 -32.92 50.60
CA LEU A 219 52.03 -33.16 50.85
C LEU A 219 52.39 -32.98 52.33
N LEU A 220 51.94 -31.90 52.97
CA LEU A 220 52.17 -31.64 54.39
C LEU A 220 51.53 -32.71 55.29
N GLN A 221 50.34 -33.20 54.95
CA GLN A 221 49.68 -34.29 55.67
C GLN A 221 50.46 -35.60 55.52
N MET A 222 50.92 -35.93 54.31
CA MET A 222 51.74 -37.13 54.07
C MET A 222 53.09 -37.07 54.80
N GLU A 223 53.69 -35.88 54.93
CA GLU A 223 54.94 -35.67 55.67
C GLU A 223 54.73 -35.74 57.19
N SER A 224 53.58 -35.25 57.69
CA SER A 224 53.17 -35.43 59.09
C SER A 224 52.91 -36.90 59.44
N ILE A 225 52.44 -37.73 58.51
CA ILE A 225 52.22 -39.17 58.73
C ILE A 225 53.56 -39.96 58.73
N LYS A 226 54.61 -39.43 58.10
CA LYS A 226 55.94 -40.07 58.01
C LYS A 226 56.90 -39.73 59.15
N ARG A 227 56.55 -38.82 60.07
CA ARG A 227 57.31 -38.59 61.31
C ARG A 227 56.65 -39.30 62.50
N PRO A 228 57.10 -40.51 62.89
CA PRO A 228 56.72 -41.08 64.17
C PRO A 228 57.57 -40.40 65.25
N SER A 229 57.02 -39.40 65.93
CA SER A 229 57.54 -39.01 67.25
C SER A 229 56.84 -39.84 68.32
N SER A 230 57.68 -40.65 68.93
CA SER A 230 57.52 -41.48 70.10
C SER A 230 56.95 -40.77 71.33
N VAL A 231 56.27 -41.59 72.16
CA VAL A 231 56.16 -41.56 73.64
C VAL A 231 54.73 -41.39 74.21
N SER A 232 54.29 -42.53 74.78
CA SER A 232 53.46 -42.80 75.98
C SER A 232 52.01 -42.32 76.12
N THR A 233 51.11 -43.31 75.97
CA THR A 233 50.36 -43.99 77.06
C THR A 233 50.02 -43.18 78.32
N VAL A 234 48.73 -42.92 78.57
CA VAL A 234 48.01 -43.31 79.81
C VAL A 234 46.51 -43.52 79.52
N ALA A 235 46.04 -44.72 79.87
CA ALA A 235 44.71 -45.22 80.27
C ALA A 235 43.39 -44.43 80.01
N SER A 236 42.48 -45.11 79.27
CA SER A 236 41.02 -45.37 79.45
C SER A 236 40.09 -44.42 80.26
N PRO A 237 38.74 -44.43 80.05
CA PRO A 237 37.92 -45.33 79.20
C PRO A 237 36.89 -44.61 78.31
N ALA A 238 36.47 -45.27 77.22
CA ALA A 238 35.18 -45.03 76.55
C ALA A 238 34.03 -45.69 77.36
N PRO A 239 32.72 -45.43 77.11
CA PRO A 239 32.14 -44.72 75.97
C PRO A 239 30.99 -43.77 76.32
N GLN A 240 30.96 -42.57 75.73
CA GLN A 240 29.70 -41.85 75.53
C GLN A 240 29.59 -41.48 74.06
N LYS A 241 29.10 -42.44 73.28
CA LYS A 241 28.40 -42.14 72.05
C LYS A 241 27.07 -41.50 72.43
N SER A 242 27.06 -40.19 72.65
CA SER A 242 25.86 -39.41 72.36
C SER A 242 25.80 -39.30 70.84
N GLU A 243 25.32 -40.37 70.20
CA GLU A 243 24.56 -40.20 68.97
C GLU A 243 23.37 -39.32 69.35
N GLU A 244 23.56 -38.00 69.33
CA GLU A 244 22.46 -37.09 69.06
C GLU A 244 22.01 -37.42 67.63
N LYS A 245 21.19 -38.47 67.53
CA LYS A 245 20.17 -38.55 66.50
C LYS A 245 19.36 -37.29 66.70
N ILE A 246 19.79 -36.22 66.03
CA ILE A 246 18.94 -35.10 65.69
C ILE A 246 17.78 -35.77 64.95
N GLN A 247 16.72 -35.99 65.72
CA GLN A 247 15.47 -36.53 65.24
C GLN A 247 14.95 -35.44 64.31
N PHE A 248 15.37 -35.50 63.05
CA PHE A 248 14.77 -34.73 61.98
C PHE A 248 13.32 -35.21 61.93
N THR A 249 12.46 -34.52 62.67
CA THR A 249 11.02 -34.65 62.52
C THR A 249 10.73 -34.16 61.12
N PHE A 250 10.80 -35.07 60.15
CA PHE A 250 10.15 -34.92 58.87
C PHE A 250 8.67 -34.79 59.20
N LEU A 251 8.21 -33.55 59.38
CA LEU A 251 6.80 -33.26 59.36
C LEU A 251 6.32 -33.69 57.98
N PRO A 252 5.32 -34.59 57.89
CA PRO A 252 4.72 -34.90 56.62
C PRO A 252 4.19 -33.57 56.09
N PHE A 253 4.72 -33.13 54.95
CA PHE A 253 4.16 -32.02 54.19
C PHE A 253 2.72 -32.45 53.89
N ALA A 254 1.79 -32.00 54.73
CA ALA A 254 0.41 -32.41 54.66
C ALA A 254 -0.16 -31.77 53.40
N SER A 255 -0.03 -32.55 52.33
CA SER A 255 -0.82 -32.61 51.11
C SER A 255 -1.95 -31.57 51.04
N ARG A 256 -1.79 -30.66 50.07
CA ARG A 256 -2.80 -29.74 49.52
C ARG A 256 -3.20 -28.54 50.39
N GLY A 257 -2.25 -27.64 50.64
CA GLY A 257 -2.59 -26.33 51.17
C GLY A 257 -1.66 -25.25 50.64
N ASN A 258 -2.16 -24.43 49.69
CA ASN A 258 -1.62 -23.15 49.21
C ASN A 258 -0.08 -22.98 49.30
N LEU A 259 0.61 -22.90 48.16
CA LEU A 259 2.07 -22.67 48.06
C LEU A 259 2.62 -21.61 49.03
N ALA A 260 1.89 -20.53 49.31
CA ALA A 260 2.30 -19.52 50.28
C ALA A 260 2.40 -20.04 51.75
N ALA A 261 1.55 -21.00 52.14
CA ALA A 261 1.59 -21.66 53.44
C ALA A 261 2.77 -22.63 53.54
N GLU A 262 3.08 -23.34 52.46
CA GLU A 262 4.24 -24.22 52.34
C GLU A 262 5.55 -23.45 52.48
N ILE A 263 5.68 -22.32 51.78
CA ILE A 263 6.84 -21.42 51.88
C ILE A 263 6.97 -20.84 53.29
N SER A 264 5.85 -20.48 53.93
CA SER A 264 5.86 -20.01 55.33
C SER A 264 6.29 -21.10 56.31
N ALA A 265 5.88 -22.35 56.08
CA ALA A 265 6.30 -23.49 56.91
C ALA A 265 7.81 -23.72 56.78
N LEU A 266 8.36 -23.68 55.55
CA LEU A 266 9.80 -23.78 55.31
C LEU A 266 10.59 -22.66 56.01
N ARG A 267 10.09 -21.41 55.98
CA ARG A 267 10.69 -20.30 56.71
C ARG A 267 10.71 -20.54 58.22
N ILE A 268 9.63 -21.09 58.80
CA ILE A 268 9.56 -21.41 60.24
C ILE A 268 10.57 -22.51 60.59
N VAL A 269 10.68 -23.57 59.78
CA VAL A 269 11.67 -24.64 59.99
C VAL A 269 13.10 -24.10 59.92
N TYR A 270 13.39 -23.23 58.94
CA TYR A 270 14.70 -22.58 58.81
C TYR A 270 15.07 -21.73 60.04
N LEU A 271 14.10 -21.00 60.60
CA LEU A 271 14.33 -20.24 61.84
C LEU A 271 14.52 -21.16 63.05
N GLN A 272 13.77 -22.26 63.13
CA GLN A 272 13.87 -23.25 64.22
C GLN A 272 15.19 -24.03 64.19
N SER A 273 15.76 -24.26 63.00
CA SER A 273 17.09 -24.87 62.86
C SER A 273 18.25 -23.89 63.09
N GLY A 274 17.97 -22.65 63.53
CA GLY A 274 18.98 -21.64 63.85
C GLY A 274 19.43 -20.77 62.67
N GLY A 275 18.74 -20.85 61.53
CA GLY A 275 19.01 -20.03 60.36
C GLY A 275 18.72 -18.54 60.61
N ARG A 276 19.73 -17.69 60.42
CA ARG A 276 19.65 -16.23 60.62
C ARG A 276 20.16 -15.41 59.43
N ASP A 277 20.40 -16.05 58.29
CA ASP A 277 20.87 -15.34 57.11
C ASP A 277 19.76 -14.42 56.55
N PRO A 278 19.97 -13.08 56.53
CA PRO A 278 19.00 -12.15 55.96
C PRO A 278 18.74 -12.40 54.46
N GLY A 279 19.72 -12.94 53.72
CA GLY A 279 19.56 -13.24 52.29
C GLY A 279 18.50 -14.32 52.05
N ILE A 280 18.58 -15.43 52.80
CA ILE A 280 17.60 -16.52 52.71
C ILE A 280 16.22 -16.07 53.21
N LEU A 281 16.15 -15.26 54.27
CA LEU A 281 14.87 -14.72 54.76
C LEU A 281 14.21 -13.78 53.74
N ALA A 282 14.99 -12.97 53.03
CA ALA A 282 14.50 -12.14 51.94
C ALA A 282 13.95 -12.99 50.79
N GLN A 283 14.63 -14.10 50.44
CA GLN A 283 14.15 -15.04 49.43
C GLN A 283 12.83 -15.70 49.84
N PHE A 284 12.68 -16.14 51.09
CA PHE A 284 11.40 -16.66 51.58
C PHE A 284 10.28 -15.62 51.47
N ASN A 285 10.56 -14.35 51.78
CA ASN A 285 9.57 -13.27 51.66
C ASN A 285 9.20 -12.99 50.19
N ALA A 286 10.17 -12.99 49.27
CA ALA A 286 9.94 -12.81 47.85
C ALA A 286 9.09 -13.94 47.27
N LEU A 287 9.45 -15.19 47.55
CA LEU A 287 8.70 -16.38 47.13
C LEU A 287 7.29 -16.39 47.70
N GLN A 288 7.10 -15.92 48.95
CA GLN A 288 5.78 -15.81 49.56
C GLN A 288 4.90 -14.77 48.83
N ALA A 289 5.47 -13.64 48.41
CA ALA A 289 4.78 -12.64 47.61
C ALA A 289 4.39 -13.17 46.23
N GLU A 290 5.30 -13.87 45.54
CA GLU A 290 5.04 -14.50 44.25
C GLU A 290 3.95 -15.58 44.34
N ALA A 291 4.01 -16.45 45.34
CA ALA A 291 3.00 -17.48 45.56
C ALA A 291 1.59 -16.89 45.84
N GLN A 292 1.53 -15.77 46.55
CA GLN A 292 0.26 -15.04 46.75
C GLN A 292 -0.27 -14.44 45.45
N LEU A 293 0.59 -13.87 44.61
CA LEU A 293 0.20 -13.37 43.28
C LEU A 293 -0.31 -14.50 42.39
N LEU A 294 0.39 -15.64 42.36
CA LEU A 294 -0.04 -16.83 41.62
C LEU A 294 -1.42 -17.31 42.06
N LYS A 295 -1.74 -17.28 43.37
CA LYS A 295 -3.08 -17.60 43.89
C LYS A 295 -4.16 -16.63 43.40
N THR A 296 -3.83 -15.34 43.27
CA THR A 296 -4.78 -14.35 42.71
C THR A 296 -5.01 -14.55 41.21
N SER A 297 -3.98 -14.99 40.48
CA SER A 297 -4.04 -15.28 39.05
C SER A 297 -4.72 -16.63 38.72
N THR A 298 -4.69 -17.58 39.65
CA THR A 298 -5.20 -18.96 39.45
C THR A 298 -6.55 -19.22 40.14
N ARG A 299 -7.42 -18.20 40.21
CA ARG A 299 -8.83 -18.46 40.56
C ARG A 299 -9.41 -19.49 39.58
N PRO A 300 -10.16 -20.49 40.08
CA PRO A 300 -10.57 -21.63 39.27
C PRO A 300 -11.54 -21.21 38.17
N ILE A 301 -11.27 -21.72 36.98
CA ILE A 301 -12.11 -21.70 35.79
C ILE A 301 -13.42 -22.45 36.10
N LYS A 302 -14.39 -21.77 36.69
CA LYS A 302 -15.81 -22.14 36.65
C LYS A 302 -16.62 -20.85 36.56
N GLU A 303 -17.47 -20.79 35.54
CA GLU A 303 -18.48 -19.75 35.30
C GLU A 303 -18.04 -18.38 34.74
N LYS A 304 -17.38 -18.33 33.57
CA LYS A 304 -17.56 -17.19 32.63
C LYS A 304 -17.52 -17.63 31.16
N ARG A 305 -18.59 -18.32 30.73
CA ARG A 305 -19.07 -18.10 29.36
C ARG A 305 -19.49 -16.62 29.29
N LYS A 306 -19.04 -15.88 28.26
CA LYS A 306 -19.20 -14.43 28.05
C LYS A 306 -18.23 -13.50 28.80
N ARG A 307 -16.94 -13.60 28.49
CA ARG A 307 -16.19 -12.39 28.15
C ARG A 307 -15.48 -12.69 26.84
N GLN A 308 -16.16 -12.39 25.72
CA GLN A 308 -15.43 -12.16 24.48
C GLN A 308 -14.38 -11.09 24.80
N ASP A 309 -13.16 -11.39 24.42
CA ASP A 309 -12.02 -10.50 24.53
C ASP A 309 -12.42 -9.11 24.01
N PRO A 310 -12.23 -8.00 24.76
CA PRO A 310 -12.54 -6.66 24.28
C PRO A 310 -11.86 -6.34 22.94
N THR A 311 -10.73 -6.98 22.64
CA THR A 311 -10.05 -6.91 21.34
C THR A 311 -10.88 -7.56 20.23
N HIS A 312 -11.49 -8.73 20.46
CA HIS A 312 -12.33 -9.41 19.47
C HIS A 312 -13.60 -8.61 19.15
N ARG A 313 -14.19 -7.95 20.15
CA ARG A 313 -15.36 -7.07 19.92
C ARG A 313 -15.02 -5.79 19.17
N LEU A 314 -13.81 -5.26 19.36
CA LEU A 314 -13.32 -4.10 18.59
C LEU A 314 -13.00 -4.50 17.15
N LEU A 315 -12.37 -5.66 16.95
CA LEU A 315 -12.12 -6.23 15.62
C LEU A 315 -13.42 -6.56 14.88
N ASP A 316 -14.43 -7.10 15.57
CA ASP A 316 -15.76 -7.36 15.00
C ASP A 316 -16.46 -6.04 14.59
N ALA A 317 -16.29 -4.97 15.37
CA ALA A 317 -16.84 -3.66 15.05
C ALA A 317 -16.12 -2.99 13.86
N GLU A 318 -14.78 -3.10 13.82
CA GLU A 318 -13.95 -2.60 12.72
C GLU A 318 -14.24 -3.38 11.42
N LEU A 319 -14.40 -4.69 11.51
CA LEU A 319 -14.79 -5.54 10.40
C LEU A 319 -16.16 -5.11 9.83
N LEU A 320 -17.14 -4.89 10.70
CA LEU A 320 -18.47 -4.42 10.28
C LEU A 320 -18.41 -3.05 9.59
N THR A 321 -17.58 -2.12 10.08
CA THR A 321 -17.42 -0.81 9.43
C THR A 321 -16.78 -0.93 8.06
N VAL A 322 -15.75 -1.76 7.91
CA VAL A 322 -15.09 -2.02 6.62
C VAL A 322 -16.04 -2.70 5.65
N GLU A 323 -16.91 -3.59 6.13
CA GLU A 323 -17.87 -4.32 5.29
C GLU A 323 -18.98 -3.40 4.75
N LEU A 324 -19.46 -2.45 5.56
CA LEU A 324 -20.39 -1.40 5.11
C LEU A 324 -19.73 -0.43 4.12
N GLU A 325 -18.46 -0.07 4.35
CA GLU A 325 -17.70 0.75 3.40
C GLU A 325 -17.48 -0.01 2.07
N ASN A 326 -17.18 -1.31 2.12
CA ASN A 326 -17.08 -2.14 0.92
C ASN A 326 -18.40 -2.17 0.14
N GLN A 327 -19.54 -2.35 0.82
CA GLN A 327 -20.85 -2.29 0.15
C GLN A 327 -21.10 -0.95 -0.52
N HIS A 328 -20.76 0.15 0.16
CA HIS A 328 -20.89 1.49 -0.43
C HIS A 328 -19.97 1.68 -1.65
N LEU A 329 -18.72 1.22 -1.57
CA LEU A 329 -17.77 1.28 -2.68
C LEU A 329 -18.21 0.40 -3.85
N GLU A 330 -18.78 -0.78 -3.59
CA GLU A 330 -19.35 -1.66 -4.62
C GLU A 330 -20.51 -0.96 -5.36
N ASP A 331 -21.40 -0.29 -4.62
CA ASP A 331 -22.50 0.49 -5.19
C ASP A 331 -22.01 1.68 -6.02
N GLU A 332 -20.98 2.38 -5.55
CA GLU A 332 -20.37 3.50 -6.26
C GLU A 332 -19.66 3.06 -7.54
N ILE A 333 -18.91 1.94 -7.49
CA ILE A 333 -18.30 1.32 -8.68
C ILE A 333 -19.37 0.94 -9.69
N LEU A 334 -20.47 0.31 -9.25
CA LEU A 334 -21.60 -0.03 -10.11
C LEU A 334 -22.25 1.22 -10.74
N LYS A 335 -22.35 2.32 -10.00
CA LYS A 335 -22.86 3.60 -10.51
C LYS A 335 -21.92 4.19 -11.56
N LEU A 336 -20.63 4.26 -11.27
CA LEU A 336 -19.59 4.75 -12.18
C LEU A 336 -19.50 3.90 -13.46
N GLN A 337 -19.67 2.57 -13.35
CA GLN A 337 -19.73 1.70 -14.52
C GLN A 337 -20.93 1.98 -15.41
N ARG A 338 -22.12 2.24 -14.83
CA ARG A 338 -23.32 2.62 -15.60
C ARG A 338 -23.15 3.99 -16.26
N GLU A 339 -22.58 4.94 -15.53
CA GLU A 339 -22.31 6.28 -16.06
C GLU A 339 -21.28 6.24 -17.19
N LYS A 340 -20.20 5.46 -17.03
CA LYS A 340 -19.22 5.24 -18.09
C LYS A 340 -19.85 4.65 -19.35
N ARG A 341 -20.72 3.63 -19.21
CA ARG A 341 -21.44 3.07 -20.37
C ARG A 341 -22.31 4.12 -21.07
N LYS A 342 -23.04 4.95 -20.32
CA LYS A 342 -23.86 6.03 -20.90
C LYS A 342 -23.02 7.08 -21.63
N VAL A 343 -21.84 7.41 -21.11
CA VAL A 343 -20.91 8.34 -21.77
C VAL A 343 -20.34 7.73 -23.05
N ASP A 344 -20.00 6.43 -23.03
CA ASP A 344 -19.53 5.68 -24.19
C ASP A 344 -20.62 5.63 -25.28
N ASP A 345 -21.84 5.22 -24.91
CA ASP A 345 -23.00 5.20 -25.81
C ASP A 345 -23.30 6.60 -26.40
N GLY A 346 -23.15 7.65 -25.58
CA GLY A 346 -23.34 9.04 -26.00
C GLY A 346 -22.26 9.53 -26.97
N MET A 347 -21.01 9.12 -26.74
CA MET A 347 -19.87 9.43 -27.63
C MET A 347 -20.00 8.69 -28.97
N GLU A 348 -20.35 7.40 -28.95
CA GLU A 348 -20.59 6.61 -30.15
C GLU A 348 -21.74 7.16 -30.99
N MET A 349 -22.84 7.58 -30.36
CA MET A 349 -23.97 8.20 -31.07
C MET A 349 -23.58 9.53 -31.72
N GLN A 350 -22.74 10.33 -31.05
CA GLN A 350 -22.24 11.59 -31.60
C GLN A 350 -21.26 11.35 -32.76
N GLU A 351 -20.41 10.32 -32.68
CA GLU A 351 -19.50 9.92 -33.74
C GLU A 351 -20.25 9.42 -34.98
N MET A 352 -21.27 8.56 -34.79
CA MET A 352 -22.16 8.11 -35.87
C MET A 352 -22.89 9.29 -36.56
N GLN A 353 -23.36 10.27 -35.80
CA GLN A 353 -23.97 11.47 -36.37
C GLN A 353 -22.98 12.28 -37.20
N TRP A 354 -21.74 12.44 -36.72
CA TRP A 354 -20.70 13.17 -37.43
C TRP A 354 -20.30 12.47 -38.73
N GLU A 355 -20.23 11.14 -38.69
CA GLU A 355 -19.97 10.29 -39.86
C GLU A 355 -21.08 10.43 -40.90
N HIS A 356 -22.34 10.35 -40.48
CA HIS A 356 -23.48 10.52 -41.38
C HIS A 356 -23.51 11.90 -42.03
N VAL A 357 -23.19 12.97 -41.27
CA VAL A 357 -23.07 14.33 -41.82
C VAL A 357 -21.94 14.43 -42.85
N ARG A 358 -20.81 13.77 -42.59
CA ARG A 358 -19.68 13.70 -43.52
C ARG A 358 -20.07 13.00 -44.82
N GLN A 359 -20.76 11.86 -44.73
CA GLN A 359 -21.26 11.11 -45.89
C GLN A 359 -22.27 11.95 -46.70
N LEU A 360 -23.18 12.65 -46.04
CA LEU A 360 -24.11 13.57 -46.70
C LEU A 360 -23.38 14.71 -47.42
N ALA A 361 -22.29 15.23 -46.87
CA ALA A 361 -21.49 16.27 -47.53
C ALA A 361 -20.81 15.73 -48.79
N VAL A 362 -20.26 14.52 -48.74
CA VAL A 362 -19.67 13.82 -49.90
C VAL A 362 -20.73 13.61 -50.99
N LEU A 363 -21.87 13.01 -50.64
CA LEU A 363 -22.99 12.77 -51.58
C LEU A 363 -23.52 14.07 -52.18
N LYS A 364 -23.64 15.16 -51.38
CA LYS A 364 -24.01 16.48 -51.92
C LYS A 364 -22.99 17.00 -52.92
N GLY A 365 -21.69 16.78 -52.67
CA GLY A 365 -20.61 17.08 -53.60
C GLY A 365 -20.74 16.29 -54.90
N GLU A 366 -20.97 14.98 -54.81
CA GLU A 366 -21.19 14.11 -55.97
C GLU A 366 -22.42 14.52 -56.77
N ILE A 367 -23.56 14.80 -56.11
CA ILE A 367 -24.77 15.30 -56.77
C ILE A 367 -24.48 16.61 -57.51
N LYS A 368 -23.71 17.53 -56.89
CA LYS A 368 -23.30 18.78 -57.54
C LYS A 368 -22.42 18.52 -58.75
N MET A 369 -21.47 17.58 -58.65
CA MET A 369 -20.60 17.18 -59.76
C MET A 369 -21.39 16.50 -60.89
N LEU A 370 -22.30 15.59 -60.58
CA LEU A 370 -23.18 14.91 -61.53
C LEU A 370 -24.13 15.91 -62.22
N ARG A 371 -24.69 16.88 -61.48
CA ARG A 371 -25.46 17.98 -62.07
C ARG A 371 -24.62 18.83 -63.01
N ASN A 372 -23.40 19.17 -62.62
CA ASN A 372 -22.48 19.92 -63.46
C ASN A 372 -22.09 19.13 -64.72
N GLN A 373 -21.86 17.83 -64.61
CA GLN A 373 -21.61 16.95 -65.76
C GLN A 373 -22.84 16.87 -66.68
N SER A 374 -24.05 16.68 -66.13
CA SER A 374 -25.30 16.68 -66.91
C SER A 374 -25.53 18.01 -67.61
N ASN A 375 -25.27 19.13 -66.93
CA ASN A 375 -25.35 20.46 -67.52
C ASN A 375 -24.29 20.64 -68.60
N ARG A 376 -23.05 20.18 -68.41
CA ARG A 376 -22.00 20.20 -69.45
C ARG A 376 -22.38 19.34 -70.65
N VAL A 377 -22.98 18.17 -70.46
CA VAL A 377 -23.48 17.33 -71.57
C VAL A 377 -24.65 18.01 -72.29
N ARG A 378 -25.54 18.73 -71.58
CA ARG A 378 -26.58 19.55 -72.22
C ARG A 378 -26.00 20.74 -73.01
N MET A 379 -24.96 21.39 -72.49
CA MET A 379 -24.33 22.54 -73.15
C MET A 379 -23.38 22.12 -74.29
N SER A 380 -22.76 20.94 -74.20
CA SER A 380 -21.90 20.36 -75.26
C SER A 380 -22.68 19.54 -76.29
N GLY A 381 -23.88 19.06 -75.98
CA GLY A 381 -24.80 18.42 -76.92
C GLY A 381 -25.60 19.40 -77.78
N GLY A 382 -25.26 20.69 -77.75
CA GLY A 382 -25.95 21.77 -78.47
C GLY A 382 -25.66 21.87 -79.97
N ILE A 383 -25.06 20.86 -80.59
CA ILE A 383 -24.93 20.78 -82.05
C ILE A 383 -25.30 19.34 -82.46
N ASN A 384 -26.50 19.20 -83.05
CA ASN A 384 -27.14 17.97 -83.57
C ASN A 384 -27.96 17.13 -82.56
N SER A 385 -29.18 17.59 -82.26
CA SER A 385 -30.31 16.70 -81.94
C SER A 385 -31.63 17.37 -82.36
N PRO A 386 -32.57 16.64 -82.99
CA PRO A 386 -33.87 17.19 -83.41
C PRO A 386 -34.75 17.49 -82.17
N PRO A 387 -35.78 18.35 -82.29
CA PRO A 387 -36.55 18.81 -81.14
C PRO A 387 -37.29 17.65 -80.44
N PRO A 388 -37.48 17.71 -79.11
CA PRO A 388 -38.28 16.72 -78.40
C PRO A 388 -39.74 16.84 -78.84
N MET A 389 -40.29 15.75 -79.36
CA MET A 389 -41.73 15.64 -79.59
C MET A 389 -42.46 15.77 -78.25
N LEU A 390 -43.41 16.71 -78.17
CA LEU A 390 -44.35 16.81 -77.07
C LEU A 390 -45.10 15.47 -76.90
N PRO A 391 -45.38 15.01 -75.67
CA PRO A 391 -46.28 13.87 -75.49
C PRO A 391 -47.67 14.23 -76.04
N LEU A 392 -48.20 13.39 -76.94
CA LEU A 392 -49.61 13.48 -77.34
C LEU A 392 -50.50 13.37 -76.09
N PRO A 393 -51.59 14.16 -75.97
CA PRO A 393 -52.56 13.99 -74.90
C PRO A 393 -53.23 12.61 -75.00
N PRO A 394 -53.54 11.94 -73.87
CA PRO A 394 -54.24 10.66 -73.90
C PRO A 394 -55.66 10.83 -74.47
N PRO A 395 -56.17 9.85 -75.24
CA PRO A 395 -57.53 9.90 -75.78
C PRO A 395 -58.57 9.86 -74.64
N PRO A 396 -59.73 10.53 -74.82
CA PRO A 396 -60.79 10.54 -73.81
C PRO A 396 -61.41 9.14 -73.64
N PRO A 397 -61.84 8.78 -72.41
CA PRO A 397 -62.47 7.49 -72.14
C PRO A 397 -63.82 7.36 -72.86
N PRO A 398 -64.18 6.16 -73.35
CA PRO A 398 -65.47 5.93 -74.01
C PRO A 398 -66.64 6.11 -73.02
N PRO A 399 -67.75 6.72 -73.44
CA PRO A 399 -68.91 6.91 -72.59
C PRO A 399 -69.59 5.57 -72.24
N PRO A 400 -70.14 5.43 -71.02
CA PRO A 400 -70.76 4.20 -70.54
C PRO A 400 -72.07 3.90 -71.29
N PRO A 401 -72.37 2.63 -71.60
CA PRO A 401 -73.61 2.26 -72.30
C PRO A 401 -74.83 2.54 -71.41
N HIS A 402 -75.66 3.47 -71.88
CA HIS A 402 -76.94 3.80 -71.27
C HIS A 402 -77.90 2.60 -71.41
N MET A 403 -78.42 2.15 -70.27
CA MET A 403 -79.50 1.18 -70.22
C MET A 403 -80.76 1.77 -70.86
N VAL A 404 -81.15 1.24 -72.02
CA VAL A 404 -82.49 1.45 -72.57
C VAL A 404 -83.41 0.41 -71.96
N ARG A 405 -84.39 0.86 -71.16
CA ARG A 405 -85.59 0.08 -70.90
C ARG A 405 -86.84 0.98 -70.87
N ALA A 406 -87.65 0.80 -71.92
CA ALA A 406 -89.12 0.91 -72.02
C ALA A 406 -89.74 2.31 -71.77
N ALA A 407 -90.81 2.79 -72.41
CA ALA A 407 -91.88 2.16 -73.19
C ALA A 407 -92.70 3.22 -73.98
N HIS A 408 -93.63 2.72 -74.82
CA HIS A 408 -94.83 3.33 -75.43
C HIS A 408 -94.69 3.93 -76.83
N LEU A 409 -95.18 3.22 -77.86
CA LEU A 409 -96.60 3.06 -78.21
C LEU A 409 -96.84 1.72 -78.91
#